data_AF-A0A1V5LEH8-F1
#
_entry.id   AF-A0A1V5LEH8-F1
#
_cell.length_a   1.000
_cell.length_b   1.000
_cell.length_c   1.000
_cell.angle_alpha   90.00
_cell.angle_beta   90.00
_cell.angle_gamma   90.00
#
_symmetry.space_group_name_H-M   'P 1'
#
loop_
_entity.id
_entity.type
_entity.pdbx_description
1 polymer ?
#
loop_
_entity_poly.entity_id
_entity_poly.type
_entity_poly.pdbx_seq_one_letter_code
_entity_poly.pdbx_strand_id
1 'polypeptide(L)'
;MMPLFQNELVKKRQYITDEELIDLYSIGQCTPGIIAVNISTFIGYKMLGIIGGLFSTLGMISPSIIIISIIASFMKAFMDNEILNHAFAGIRVCVVALMLNIVYGLFRKSVTNKFTFTVFLMSLFLLFQFGVSPIFIVLLSAFTGFLSENVKKIRSNKAK
;
A
#
# COMPACT_ATOMS: atom_id res chain seq x y z
N MET A 1 0.60 3.27 10.69
CA MET A 1 1.83 2.45 10.77
C MET A 1 3.01 3.27 11.27
N MET A 2 3.29 4.46 10.71
CA MET A 2 4.38 5.32 11.17
C MET A 2 4.39 5.61 12.69
N PRO A 3 3.27 5.97 13.35
CA PRO A 3 3.27 6.21 14.80
C PRO A 3 3.63 4.96 15.63
N LEU A 4 3.26 3.77 15.13
CA LEU A 4 3.58 2.50 15.78
C LEU A 4 5.09 2.24 15.72
N PHE A 5 5.69 2.39 14.53
CA PHE A 5 7.14 2.23 14.36
C PHE A 5 7.92 3.26 15.17
N GLN A 6 7.49 4.52 15.17
CA GLN A 6 8.13 5.56 15.96
C GLN A 6 8.07 5.23 17.46
N ASN A 7 6.92 4.81 17.97
CA ASN A 7 6.77 4.48 19.38
C ASN A 7 7.60 3.25 19.79
N GLU A 8 7.59 2.19 18.98
CA GLU A 8 8.24 0.95 19.36
C GLU A 8 9.75 0.96 19.05
N LEU A 9 10.15 1.44 17.88
CA LEU A 9 11.53 1.31 17.38
C LEU A 9 12.42 2.50 17.74
N VAL A 10 11.85 3.71 17.79
CA VAL A 10 12.61 4.92 18.17
C VAL A 10 12.51 5.15 19.67
N LYS A 11 11.29 5.22 20.22
CA LYS A 11 11.10 5.63 21.63
C LYS A 11 11.40 4.50 22.62
N LYS A 12 10.82 3.32 22.46
CA LYS A 12 10.99 2.21 23.43
C LYS A 12 12.29 1.44 23.24
N ARG A 13 12.55 0.98 22.01
CA ARG A 13 13.69 0.08 21.72
C ARG A 13 14.98 0.82 21.37
N GLN A 14 14.87 2.09 20.93
CA GLN A 14 15.99 2.94 20.50
C GLN A 14 16.91 2.25 19.47
N TYR A 15 16.33 1.45 18.56
CA TYR A 15 17.10 0.74 17.52
C TYR A 15 17.52 1.65 16.37
N ILE A 16 16.77 2.73 16.14
CA ILE A 16 16.99 3.72 15.09
C ILE A 16 16.54 5.10 15.58
N THR A 17 17.05 6.15 14.96
CA THR A 17 16.61 7.54 15.21
C THR A 17 15.33 7.88 14.43
N ASP A 18 14.68 8.99 14.76
CA ASP A 18 13.53 9.50 14.01
C ASP A 18 13.89 9.80 12.54
N GLU A 19 15.07 10.38 12.29
CA GLU A 19 15.58 10.70 10.95
C GLU A 19 15.77 9.42 10.13
N GLU A 20 16.40 8.41 10.72
CA GLU A 20 16.63 7.13 10.07
C GLU A 20 15.32 6.38 9.79
N LEU A 21 14.34 6.47 10.70
CA LEU A 21 13.02 5.90 10.45
C LEU A 21 12.34 6.59 9.25
N ILE A 22 12.46 7.90 9.10
CA ILE A 22 11.91 8.65 7.97
C ILE A 22 12.58 8.23 6.65
N ASP A 23 13.90 8.08 6.65
CA ASP A 23 14.66 7.66 5.47
C ASP A 23 14.28 6.23 5.05
N LEU A 24 14.26 5.29 6.00
CA LEU A 24 13.87 3.90 5.75
C LEU A 24 12.40 3.79 5.31
N TYR A 25 11.51 4.61 5.88
CA TYR A 25 10.11 4.68 5.45
C TYR A 25 9.99 5.16 4.01
N SER A 26 10.78 6.17 3.63
CA SER A 26 10.80 6.70 2.26
C SER A 26 11.28 5.66 1.25
N ILE A 27 12.36 4.94 1.57
CA ILE A 27 12.83 3.82 0.73
C ILE A 27 11.78 2.70 0.67
N GLY A 28 11.14 2.39 1.79
CA GLY A 28 10.07 1.38 1.89
C GLY A 28 8.84 1.71 1.04
N GLN A 29 8.51 2.99 0.85
CA GLN A 29 7.43 3.46 -0.01
C GLN A 29 7.77 3.41 -1.50
N CYS A 30 9.03 3.63 -1.85
CA CYS A 30 9.51 3.52 -3.23
C CYS A 30 9.64 2.07 -3.70
N THR A 31 9.85 1.14 -2.76
CA THR A 31 10.01 -0.29 -3.04
C THR A 31 8.63 -0.94 -3.23
N PRO A 32 8.41 -1.76 -4.27
CA PRO A 32 7.15 -2.48 -4.43
C PRO A 32 6.91 -3.43 -3.25
N GLY A 33 5.64 -3.59 -2.86
CA GLY A 33 5.23 -4.55 -1.82
C GLY A 33 4.54 -3.91 -0.62
N ILE A 34 4.49 -4.66 0.48
CA ILE A 34 3.81 -4.23 1.71
C ILE A 34 4.79 -3.36 2.50
N ILE A 35 4.48 -2.07 2.64
CA ILE A 35 5.32 -1.06 3.31
C ILE A 35 5.83 -1.55 4.67
N ALA A 36 4.98 -2.20 5.47
CA ALA A 36 5.36 -2.71 6.79
C ALA A 36 6.46 -3.77 6.73
N VAL A 37 6.39 -4.68 5.74
CA VAL A 37 7.39 -5.72 5.53
C VAL A 37 8.71 -5.09 5.11
N ASN A 38 8.69 -4.22 4.10
CA ASN A 38 9.89 -3.53 3.58
C ASN A 38 10.63 -2.79 4.69
N ILE A 39 9.91 -2.01 5.50
CA ILE A 39 10.50 -1.29 6.65
C ILE A 39 11.08 -2.27 7.66
N SER A 40 10.37 -3.35 8.01
CA SER A 40 10.88 -4.39 8.91
C SER A 40 12.19 -5.00 8.37
N THR A 41 12.23 -5.32 7.08
CA THR A 41 13.40 -5.86 6.40
C THR A 41 14.58 -4.90 6.48
N PHE A 42 14.38 -3.61 6.17
CA PHE A 42 15.48 -2.64 6.16
C PHE A 42 15.99 -2.33 7.57
N ILE A 43 15.11 -2.26 8.56
CA ILE A 43 15.50 -2.07 9.96
C ILE A 43 16.28 -3.29 10.45
N GLY A 44 15.80 -4.51 10.14
CA GLY A 44 16.53 -5.74 10.44
C GLY A 44 17.90 -5.79 9.74
N TYR A 45 17.94 -5.37 8.47
CA TYR A 45 19.17 -5.31 7.69
C TYR A 45 20.18 -4.34 8.30
N LYS A 46 19.71 -3.20 8.77
CA LYS A 46 20.55 -2.23 9.45
C LYS A 46 21.15 -2.77 10.75
N MET A 47 20.39 -3.54 11.51
CA MET A 47 20.83 -4.05 12.81
C MET A 47 21.85 -5.20 12.71
N LEU A 48 21.61 -6.17 11.82
CA LEU A 48 22.40 -7.42 11.74
C LEU A 48 22.71 -7.84 10.30
N GLY A 49 22.75 -6.89 9.36
CA GLY A 49 23.00 -7.18 7.94
C GLY A 49 21.94 -8.11 7.35
N ILE A 50 22.34 -8.90 6.36
CA ILE A 50 21.45 -9.80 5.61
C ILE A 50 20.63 -10.71 6.54
N ILE A 51 21.27 -11.25 7.59
CA ILE A 51 20.64 -12.15 8.56
C ILE A 51 19.51 -11.42 9.31
N GLY A 52 19.78 -10.20 9.79
CA GLY A 52 18.76 -9.39 10.45
C GLY A 52 17.59 -9.05 9.55
N GLY A 53 17.86 -8.72 8.28
CA GLY A 53 16.81 -8.47 7.30
C GLY A 53 15.93 -9.70 7.07
N LEU A 54 16.53 -10.87 6.93
CA LEU A 54 15.81 -12.14 6.75
C LEU A 54 14.92 -12.46 7.95
N PHE A 55 15.47 -12.47 9.17
CA PHE A 55 14.72 -12.81 10.38
C PHE A 55 13.65 -11.77 10.74
N SER A 56 13.89 -10.48 10.49
CA SER A 56 12.89 -9.44 10.69
C SER A 56 11.71 -9.59 9.71
N THR A 57 12.00 -9.92 8.45
CA THR A 57 10.98 -10.19 7.43
C THR A 57 10.15 -11.41 7.81
N LEU A 58 10.81 -12.51 8.17
CA LEU A 58 10.14 -13.73 8.63
C LEU A 58 9.33 -13.46 9.90
N GLY A 59 9.87 -12.73 10.87
CA GLY A 59 9.16 -12.37 12.10
C GLY A 59 7.91 -11.53 11.85
N MET A 60 7.93 -10.66 10.83
CA MET A 60 6.76 -9.85 10.45
C MET A 60 5.67 -10.68 9.76
N ILE A 61 6.03 -11.61 8.87
CA ILE A 61 5.07 -12.34 8.04
C ILE A 61 4.59 -13.65 8.70
N SER A 62 5.46 -14.33 9.45
CA SER A 62 5.19 -15.66 10.03
C SER A 62 3.94 -15.70 10.90
N PRO A 63 3.65 -14.72 11.79
CA PRO A 63 2.45 -14.76 12.62
C PRO A 63 1.17 -14.86 11.78
N SER A 64 1.07 -14.07 10.71
CA SER A 64 -0.09 -14.10 9.81
C SER A 64 -0.19 -15.44 9.07
N ILE A 65 0.92 -15.95 8.54
CA ILE A 65 0.94 -17.25 7.83
C ILE A 65 0.53 -18.38 8.78
N ILE A 66 1.08 -18.43 9.98
CA ILE A 66 0.81 -19.49 10.96
C ILE A 66 -0.66 -19.46 11.36
N ILE A 67 -1.19 -18.30 11.75
CA ILE A 67 -2.58 -18.16 12.20
C ILE A 67 -3.55 -18.55 11.07
N ILE A 68 -3.35 -18.03 9.86
CA ILE A 68 -4.22 -18.35 8.72
C ILE A 68 -4.14 -19.83 8.36
N SER A 69 -2.95 -20.43 8.38
CA SER A 69 -2.77 -21.85 8.06
C SER A 69 -3.45 -22.76 9.07
N ILE A 70 -3.37 -22.43 10.36
CA ILE A 70 -4.06 -23.16 11.43
C ILE A 70 -5.56 -23.08 11.20
N ILE A 71 -6.10 -21.88 11.03
CA ILE A 71 -7.55 -21.67 10.80
C ILE A 71 -7.99 -22.45 9.55
N ALA A 72 -7.26 -22.33 8.45
CA ALA A 72 -7.58 -23.03 7.20
C ALA A 72 -7.55 -24.56 7.35
N SER A 73 -6.59 -25.10 8.12
CA SER A 73 -6.50 -26.53 8.39
C SER A 73 -7.73 -27.04 9.14
N PHE A 74 -8.16 -26.33 10.20
CA PHE A 74 -9.39 -26.66 10.93
C PHE A 74 -10.64 -26.51 10.05
N MET A 75 -10.68 -25.49 9.19
CA MET A 75 -11.84 -25.24 8.33
C MET A 75 -12.07 -26.35 7.30
N LYS A 76 -11.02 -27.01 6.79
CA LYS A 76 -11.16 -28.11 5.81
C LYS A 76 -12.07 -29.24 6.30
N ALA A 77 -12.06 -29.53 7.60
CA ALA A 77 -12.91 -30.56 8.20
C ALA A 77 -14.42 -30.22 8.16
N PHE A 78 -14.77 -28.95 7.92
CA PHE A 78 -16.15 -28.46 7.94
C PHE A 78 -16.59 -27.87 6.60
N MET A 79 -15.78 -27.98 5.54
CA MET A 79 -16.07 -27.37 4.22
C MET A 79 -17.30 -27.98 3.52
N ASP A 80 -17.68 -29.21 3.85
CA ASP A 80 -18.88 -29.88 3.30
C ASP A 80 -20.19 -29.35 3.91
N ASN A 81 -20.11 -28.51 4.95
CA ASN A 81 -21.29 -27.91 5.55
C ASN A 81 -21.78 -26.70 4.74
N GLU A 82 -23.00 -26.79 4.20
CA GLU A 82 -23.63 -25.72 3.40
C GLU A 82 -23.66 -24.37 4.12
N ILE A 83 -23.85 -24.36 5.45
CA ILE A 83 -23.89 -23.12 6.25
C ILE A 83 -22.56 -22.38 6.16
N LEU A 84 -21.44 -23.10 6.19
CA LEU A 84 -20.10 -22.52 6.06
C LEU A 84 -19.86 -21.95 4.67
N ASN A 85 -20.32 -22.63 3.62
CA ASN A 85 -20.23 -22.13 2.26
C ASN A 85 -21.04 -20.83 2.07
N HIS A 86 -22.23 -20.74 2.66
CA HIS A 86 -23.00 -19.50 2.68
C HIS A 86 -22.33 -18.39 3.49
N ALA A 87 -21.73 -18.71 4.64
CA ALA A 87 -20.97 -17.74 5.43
C ALA A 87 -19.77 -17.18 4.64
N PHE A 88 -18.99 -18.03 3.96
CA PHE A 88 -17.90 -17.58 3.09
C PHE A 88 -18.38 -16.76 1.90
N ALA A 89 -19.54 -17.07 1.33
CA ALA A 89 -20.15 -16.23 0.31
C ALA A 89 -20.46 -14.83 0.85
N GLY A 90 -21.02 -14.72 2.07
CA GLY A 90 -21.23 -13.45 2.75
C GLY A 90 -19.93 -12.69 3.00
N ILE A 91 -18.88 -13.36 3.48
CA ILE A 91 -17.56 -12.74 3.70
C ILE A 91 -16.99 -12.20 2.39
N ARG A 92 -17.10 -12.92 1.27
CA ARG A 92 -16.65 -12.43 -0.05
C ARG A 92 -17.33 -11.12 -0.43
N VAL A 93 -18.64 -11.01 -0.21
CA VAL A 93 -19.38 -9.77 -0.47
C VAL A 93 -18.90 -8.63 0.45
N CYS A 94 -18.67 -8.90 1.74
CA CYS A 94 -18.10 -7.93 2.67
C CYS A 94 -16.70 -7.44 2.24
N VAL A 95 -15.84 -8.32 1.73
CA VAL A 95 -14.51 -7.95 1.21
C VAL A 95 -14.64 -7.01 0.02
N VAL A 96 -15.57 -7.27 -0.92
CA VAL A 96 -15.83 -6.36 -2.04
C VAL A 96 -16.30 -4.99 -1.54
N ALA A 97 -17.22 -4.95 -0.57
CA ALA A 97 -17.69 -3.70 0.02
C ALA A 97 -16.55 -2.91 0.71
N LEU A 98 -15.66 -3.61 1.42
CA LEU A 98 -14.50 -3.00 2.06
C LEU A 98 -13.50 -2.46 1.03
N MET A 99 -13.27 -3.18 -0.06
CA MET A 99 -12.44 -2.71 -1.18
C MET A 99 -13.04 -1.46 -1.84
N LEU A 100 -14.35 -1.45 -2.08
CA LEU A 100 -15.04 -0.27 -2.60
C LEU A 100 -14.90 0.93 -1.66
N ASN A 101 -14.99 0.72 -0.34
CA ASN A 101 -14.78 1.78 0.64
C ASN A 101 -13.36 2.37 0.56
N ILE A 102 -12.35 1.52 0.46
CA ILE A 102 -10.95 1.95 0.29
C ILE A 102 -10.78 2.74 -1.01
N VAL A 103 -11.27 2.20 -2.13
CA VAL A 103 -11.20 2.87 -3.45
C VAL A 103 -11.91 4.21 -3.42
N TYR A 104 -13.09 4.29 -2.78
CA TYR A 104 -13.84 5.53 -2.63
C TYR A 104 -13.09 6.57 -1.79
N GLY A 105 -12.49 6.13 -0.67
CA GLY A 105 -11.67 6.98 0.17
C GLY A 105 -10.45 7.53 -0.56
N LEU A 106 -9.80 6.70 -1.38
CA LEU A 106 -8.71 7.12 -2.26
C LEU A 106 -9.19 8.09 -3.34
N PHE A 107 -10.32 7.81 -3.99
CA PHE A 107 -10.89 8.69 -5.01
C PHE A 107 -11.15 10.10 -4.46
N ARG A 108 -11.81 10.23 -3.30
CA ARG A 108 -12.05 11.55 -2.68
C ARG A 108 -10.78 12.30 -2.33
N LYS A 109 -9.71 11.59 -1.94
CA LYS A 109 -8.42 12.20 -1.61
C LYS A 109 -7.61 12.59 -2.84
N SER A 110 -7.64 11.77 -3.89
CA SER A 110 -6.84 11.96 -5.10
C SER A 110 -7.51 12.89 -6.12
N VAL A 111 -8.84 12.90 -6.19
CA VAL A 111 -9.61 13.62 -7.21
C VAL A 111 -10.27 14.86 -6.61
N THR A 112 -9.51 15.96 -6.58
CA THR A 112 -9.94 17.23 -5.97
C THR A 112 -10.28 18.32 -6.99
N ASN A 113 -9.78 18.22 -8.23
CA ASN A 113 -9.86 19.27 -9.24
C ASN A 113 -10.41 18.73 -10.57
N LYS A 114 -10.91 19.63 -11.42
CA LYS A 114 -11.35 19.27 -12.79
C LYS A 114 -10.25 18.56 -13.57
N PHE A 115 -8.99 19.01 -13.46
CA PHE A 115 -7.84 18.37 -14.11
C PHE A 115 -7.60 16.93 -13.64
N THR A 116 -7.58 16.69 -12.32
CA THR A 116 -7.38 15.33 -11.78
C THR A 116 -8.55 14.40 -12.08
N PHE A 117 -9.76 14.95 -12.20
CA PHE A 117 -10.93 14.19 -12.66
C PHE A 117 -10.82 13.77 -14.13
N THR A 118 -10.32 14.65 -15.01
CA THR A 118 -10.07 14.31 -16.42
C THR A 118 -8.97 13.25 -16.55
N VAL A 119 -7.87 13.38 -15.80
CA VAL A 119 -6.82 12.36 -15.77
C VAL A 119 -7.40 11.02 -15.30
N PHE A 120 -8.18 11.01 -14.22
CA PHE A 120 -8.84 9.79 -13.74
C PHE A 120 -9.71 9.12 -14.81
N LEU A 121 -10.56 9.88 -15.51
CA LEU A 121 -11.41 9.35 -16.58
C LEU A 121 -10.59 8.80 -17.76
N MET A 122 -9.54 9.51 -18.19
CA MET A 122 -8.65 9.05 -19.24
C MET A 122 -7.93 7.76 -18.84
N SER A 123 -7.39 7.70 -17.61
CA SER A 123 -6.74 6.51 -17.06
C SER A 123 -7.68 5.31 -17.02
N LEU A 124 -8.92 5.52 -16.58
CA LEU A 124 -9.95 4.49 -16.52
C LEU A 124 -10.31 3.98 -17.92
N PHE A 125 -10.50 4.90 -18.88
CA PHE A 125 -10.80 4.57 -20.27
C PHE A 125 -9.67 3.76 -20.93
N LEU A 126 -8.41 4.19 -20.76
CA LEU A 126 -7.24 3.49 -21.29
C LEU A 126 -7.10 2.08 -20.70
N LEU A 127 -7.37 1.92 -19.41
CA LEU A 127 -7.28 0.62 -18.75
C LEU A 127 -8.35 -0.36 -19.28
N PHE A 128 -9.61 0.09 -19.41
CA PHE A 128 -10.71 -0.78 -19.84
C PHE A 128 -10.66 -1.13 -21.33
N GLN A 129 -10.35 -0.15 -22.20
CA GLN A 129 -10.44 -0.35 -23.65
C GLN A 129 -9.18 -0.98 -24.24
N PHE A 130 -8.01 -0.62 -23.73
CA PHE A 130 -6.73 -0.99 -24.34
C PHE A 130 -5.95 -2.02 -23.51
N GLY A 131 -6.43 -2.38 -22.31
CA GLY A 131 -5.76 -3.33 -21.43
C GLY A 131 -4.32 -2.94 -21.10
N VAL A 132 -4.00 -1.64 -21.14
CA VAL A 132 -2.64 -1.14 -20.94
C VAL A 132 -2.19 -1.50 -19.53
N SER A 133 -0.95 -1.97 -19.40
CA SER A 133 -0.38 -2.25 -18.09
C SER A 133 -0.50 -1.01 -17.18
N PRO A 134 -1.00 -1.18 -15.93
CA PRO A 134 -1.17 -0.08 -14.99
C PRO A 134 0.09 0.76 -14.77
N ILE A 135 1.27 0.15 -14.93
CA ILE A 135 2.56 0.83 -14.80
C ILE A 135 2.68 2.01 -15.78
N PHE A 136 2.30 1.81 -17.05
CA PHE A 136 2.35 2.89 -18.04
C PHE A 136 1.36 4.01 -17.73
N ILE A 137 0.16 3.65 -17.24
CA ILE A 137 -0.85 4.62 -16.83
C ILE A 137 -0.33 5.48 -15.67
N VAL A 138 0.34 4.86 -14.68
CA VAL A 138 0.96 5.58 -13.57
C VAL A 138 2.05 6.54 -14.07
N LEU A 139 2.93 6.10 -14.96
CA LEU A 139 3.99 6.94 -15.53
C LEU A 139 3.42 8.12 -16.32
N LEU A 140 2.41 7.91 -17.17
CA LEU A 140 1.76 8.98 -17.92
C LEU A 140 1.01 9.95 -17.00
N SER A 141 0.35 9.44 -15.97
CA SER A 141 -0.34 10.26 -14.96
C SER A 141 0.64 11.13 -14.17
N ALA A 142 1.80 10.57 -13.80
CA ALA A 142 2.87 11.32 -13.14
C ALA A 142 3.45 12.41 -14.05
N PHE A 143 3.70 12.08 -15.32
CA PHE A 143 4.24 13.03 -16.30
C PHE A 143 3.28 14.19 -16.60
N THR A 144 2.00 13.89 -16.81
CA THR A 144 0.94 14.90 -17.02
C THR A 144 0.73 15.76 -15.78
N GLY A 145 0.83 15.19 -14.57
CA GLY A 145 0.83 15.93 -13.31
C GLY A 145 1.98 16.93 -13.23
N PHE A 146 3.21 16.49 -13.49
CA PHE A 146 4.42 17.33 -13.45
C PHE A 146 4.36 18.51 -14.44
N LEU A 147 3.90 18.26 -15.67
CA LEU A 147 3.71 19.31 -16.68
C LEU A 147 2.69 20.36 -16.24
N SER A 148 1.54 19.92 -15.72
CA SER A 148 0.48 20.82 -15.26
C SER A 148 0.94 21.72 -14.09
N GLU A 149 1.71 21.18 -13.16
CA GLU A 149 2.20 21.92 -12.01
C GLU A 149 3.23 22.99 -12.41
N ASN A 150 4.15 22.66 -13.32
CA ASN A 150 5.10 23.62 -13.89
C ASN A 150 4.41 24.73 -14.69
N VAL A 151 3.37 24.41 -15.47
CA VAL A 151 2.59 25.40 -16.22
C VAL A 151 1.82 26.35 -15.28
N LYS A 152 1.26 25.85 -14.16
CA LYS A 152 0.65 26.69 -13.13
C LYS A 152 1.66 27.60 -12.43
N LYS A 153 2.86 27.08 -12.13
CA LYS A 153 3.95 27.84 -11.49
C LYS A 153 4.44 28.99 -12.38
N ILE A 154 4.58 28.76 -13.69
CA ILE A 154 4.96 29.79 -14.67
C ILE A 154 3.87 30.85 -14.83
N ARG A 155 2.59 30.46 -14.82
CA ARG A 155 1.46 31.40 -14.98
C ARG A 155 1.23 32.27 -13.74
N SER A 156 1.50 31.73 -12.53
CA SER A 156 1.47 32.50 -11.28
C SER A 156 2.63 33.49 -11.16
N ASN A 157 3.79 33.19 -11.75
CA ASN A 157 4.95 34.09 -11.72
C ASN A 157 4.88 35.22 -12.77
N LYS A 158 3.94 35.12 -13.72
CA LYS A 158 3.65 36.15 -14.74
C LYS A 158 2.53 37.11 -14.33
N ALA A 159 1.87 36.85 -13.19
CA ALA A 159 0.77 37.64 -12.63
C ALA A 159 1.17 38.45 -11.39
N LYS A 160 2.46 38.44 -11.03
CA LYS A 160 3.12 39.42 -10.16
C LYS A 160 4.01 40.29 -11.03
#